data_AF-A0A5N6UV37-F1
#
_entry.id   AF-A0A5N6UV37-F1
#
_cell.length_a   1.000
_cell.length_b   1.000
_cell.length_c   1.000
_cell.angle_alpha   90.00
_cell.angle_beta   90.00
_cell.angle_gamma   90.00
#
_symmetry.space_group_name_H-M   'P 1'
#
loop_
_entity.id
_entity.type
_entity.pdbx_description
1 polymer ?
#
loop_
_entity_poly.entity_id
_entity_poly.type
_entity_poly.pdbx_seq_one_letter_code
_entity_poly.pdbx_strand_id
1 'polypeptide(L)'
;MKSFLFLIPLVHAGEVVWDGFFNSSFTVDQLDKWSWSNPVGPYQWYIHGSEATSKYLEVSADFKNPADKSDEKGIRISIDDTSSWNGQTMMRSELIPQTDADLGSGTLFYHFSLQTKEENAPTAALEHQIAFFESHFTELKYGGDEKTLRWLADGKSQWSTDLVAGTWYNFAYEIDFSAKTVGLWTSTEAETLKKVVEPVSAATQTDSKDWHVGELRLDNGQKGGKEDWFWSGVYIEKGEITTAIAGPAA
;
A
#
# COMPACT_ATOMS: atom_id res chain seq x y z
N MET A 1 13.71 52.35 1.69
CA MET A 1 12.85 51.15 1.85
C MET A 1 13.77 49.95 2.07
N LYS A 2 13.70 49.29 3.22
CA LYS A 2 14.49 48.06 3.48
C LYS A 2 13.78 46.90 2.80
N SER A 3 14.40 46.34 1.76
CA SER A 3 13.91 45.15 1.09
C SER A 3 14.17 43.94 1.98
N PHE A 4 13.13 43.35 2.54
CA PHE A 4 13.22 42.05 3.20
C PHE A 4 13.20 40.97 2.11
N LEU A 5 14.33 40.31 1.89
CA LEU A 5 14.36 39.04 1.16
C LEU A 5 13.72 37.98 2.06
N PHE A 6 12.52 37.53 1.71
CA PHE A 6 11.99 36.27 2.25
C PHE A 6 12.68 35.12 1.53
N LEU A 7 13.61 34.43 2.20
CA LEU A 7 13.96 33.07 1.80
C LEU A 7 12.77 32.19 2.17
N ILE A 8 12.02 31.76 1.16
CA ILE A 8 11.09 30.65 1.33
C ILE A 8 11.99 29.41 1.46
N PRO A 9 11.94 28.65 2.57
CA PRO A 9 12.65 27.39 2.63
C PRO A 9 12.07 26.48 1.55
N LEU A 10 12.90 26.07 0.60
CA LEU A 10 12.58 24.93 -0.25
C LEU A 10 12.53 23.73 0.70
N VAL A 11 11.32 23.29 1.06
CA VAL A 11 11.15 21.97 1.69
C VAL A 11 11.60 20.97 0.63
N HIS A 12 12.71 20.28 0.89
CA HIS A 12 13.17 19.21 0.02
C HIS A 12 12.32 17.99 0.37
N ALA A 13 11.41 17.60 -0.52
CA ALA A 13 10.74 16.31 -0.41
C ALA A 13 11.77 15.17 -0.38
N GLY A 14 11.37 14.02 0.15
CA GLY A 14 12.19 12.82 0.14
C GLY A 14 12.63 12.42 -1.27
N GLU A 15 13.69 11.63 -1.35
CA GLU A 15 14.11 11.02 -2.62
C GLU A 15 13.33 9.71 -2.80
N VAL A 16 12.49 9.64 -3.83
CA VAL A 16 11.80 8.40 -4.22
C VAL A 16 12.83 7.36 -4.64
N VAL A 17 12.85 6.22 -3.95
CA VAL A 17 13.74 5.08 -4.22
C VAL A 17 13.07 4.00 -5.06
N TRP A 18 11.74 3.92 -5.02
CA TRP A 18 10.94 3.10 -5.93
C TRP A 18 9.58 3.75 -6.15
N ASP A 19 9.14 3.75 -7.41
CA ASP A 19 7.93 4.40 -7.89
C ASP A 19 6.93 3.33 -8.38
N GLY A 20 5.78 3.28 -7.71
CA GLY A 20 4.67 2.38 -8.01
C GLY A 20 3.49 3.06 -8.72
N PHE A 21 3.65 4.28 -9.23
CA PHE A 21 2.59 5.05 -9.87
C PHE A 21 2.21 4.49 -11.24
N PHE A 22 0.95 4.72 -11.63
CA PHE A 22 0.42 4.36 -12.94
C PHE A 22 0.21 5.61 -13.78
N ASN A 23 0.97 5.72 -14.88
CA ASN A 23 0.74 6.79 -15.84
C ASN A 23 -0.57 6.58 -16.65
N SER A 24 -0.99 7.62 -17.37
CA SER A 24 -2.22 7.71 -18.16
C SER A 24 -2.32 6.65 -19.25
N SER A 25 -1.17 6.16 -19.75
CA SER A 25 -1.11 5.09 -20.75
C SER A 25 -1.04 3.68 -20.15
N PHE A 26 -0.90 3.55 -18.83
CA PHE A 26 -0.80 2.24 -18.17
C PHE A 26 -2.11 1.47 -18.29
N THR A 27 -2.00 0.16 -18.54
CA THR A 27 -3.10 -0.80 -18.60
C THR A 27 -2.69 -2.05 -17.85
N VAL A 28 -3.64 -2.77 -17.26
CA VAL A 28 -3.32 -3.96 -16.43
C VAL A 28 -2.61 -5.07 -17.21
N ASP A 29 -2.84 -5.21 -18.51
CA ASP A 29 -2.11 -6.14 -19.38
C ASP A 29 -0.58 -5.89 -19.42
N GLN A 30 -0.12 -4.72 -18.96
CA GLN A 30 1.32 -4.48 -18.82
C GLN A 30 1.94 -5.25 -17.66
N LEU A 31 1.16 -5.62 -16.64
CA LEU A 31 1.60 -6.47 -15.54
C LEU A 31 1.86 -7.91 -16.01
N ASP A 32 1.13 -8.38 -17.04
CA ASP A 32 1.34 -9.70 -17.66
C ASP A 32 2.66 -9.82 -18.42
N LYS A 33 3.37 -8.70 -18.65
CA LYS A 33 4.69 -8.70 -19.29
C LYS A 33 5.80 -9.10 -18.32
N TRP A 34 5.55 -8.96 -17.01
CA TRP A 34 6.48 -9.40 -15.99
C TRP A 34 6.49 -10.94 -15.93
N SER A 35 7.67 -11.52 -15.74
CA SER A 35 7.83 -12.92 -15.36
C SER A 35 9.17 -13.12 -14.66
N TRP A 36 9.36 -14.26 -14.00
CA TRP A 36 10.65 -14.61 -13.40
C TRP A 36 11.84 -14.53 -14.38
N SER A 37 11.61 -14.84 -15.66
CA SER A 37 12.63 -14.74 -16.73
C SER A 37 12.70 -13.36 -17.41
N ASN A 38 11.73 -12.49 -17.16
CA ASN A 38 11.64 -11.15 -17.74
C ASN A 38 11.07 -10.17 -16.70
N PRO A 39 11.84 -9.82 -15.66
CA PRO A 39 11.39 -8.98 -14.54
C PRO A 39 11.33 -7.50 -14.97
N VAL A 40 10.31 -7.14 -15.74
CA VAL A 40 10.09 -5.79 -16.28
C VAL A 40 8.95 -5.08 -15.57
N GLY A 41 8.94 -3.75 -15.64
CA GLY A 41 7.91 -2.93 -15.02
C GLY A 41 8.15 -2.71 -13.52
N PRO A 42 7.25 -1.96 -12.85
CA PRO A 42 7.43 -1.55 -11.45
C PRO A 42 6.95 -2.60 -10.45
N TYR A 43 6.16 -3.59 -10.89
CA TYR A 43 5.57 -4.61 -10.03
C TYR A 43 5.83 -6.03 -10.54
N GLN A 44 6.07 -6.93 -9.60
CA GLN A 44 5.97 -8.36 -9.76
C GLN A 44 4.50 -8.77 -9.61
N TRP A 45 4.02 -9.60 -10.53
CA TRP A 45 2.64 -10.08 -10.54
C TRP A 45 2.62 -11.60 -10.69
N TYR A 46 2.50 -12.30 -9.56
CA TYR A 46 2.42 -13.77 -9.54
C TYR A 46 1.57 -14.33 -8.40
N ILE A 47 1.19 -13.52 -7.41
CA ILE A 47 0.35 -13.92 -6.28
C ILE A 47 -1.10 -13.58 -6.63
N HIS A 48 -1.71 -14.47 -7.38
CA HIS A 48 -3.08 -14.33 -7.85
C HIS A 48 -3.72 -15.68 -8.16
N GLY A 49 -5.03 -15.67 -8.39
CA GLY A 49 -5.79 -16.83 -8.82
C GLY A 49 -5.56 -17.23 -10.28
N SER A 50 -6.29 -18.23 -10.77
CA SER A 50 -6.07 -18.79 -12.12
C SER A 50 -6.72 -18.03 -13.27
N GLU A 51 -7.58 -17.05 -12.99
CA GLU A 51 -8.26 -16.27 -14.03
C GLU A 51 -7.34 -15.19 -14.63
N ALA A 52 -7.82 -14.52 -15.68
CA ALA A 52 -7.08 -13.43 -16.33
C ALA A 52 -6.84 -12.26 -15.37
N THR A 53 -5.72 -11.53 -15.53
CA THR A 53 -5.35 -10.39 -14.67
C THR A 53 -6.47 -9.34 -14.52
N SER A 54 -7.23 -9.06 -15.57
CA SER A 54 -8.37 -8.12 -15.53
C SER A 54 -9.53 -8.56 -14.63
N LYS A 55 -9.54 -9.82 -14.18
CA LYS A 55 -10.45 -10.32 -13.15
C LYS A 55 -10.12 -9.74 -11.77
N TYR A 56 -8.83 -9.58 -11.50
CA TYR A 56 -8.29 -9.20 -10.18
C TYR A 56 -7.90 -7.74 -10.14
N LEU A 57 -7.42 -7.18 -11.26
CA LEU A 57 -6.84 -5.85 -11.31
C LEU A 57 -7.53 -4.99 -12.36
N GLU A 58 -7.76 -3.72 -12.05
CA GLU A 58 -8.19 -2.70 -13.02
C GLU A 58 -7.57 -1.35 -12.67
N VAL A 59 -7.03 -0.63 -13.66
CA VAL A 59 -6.49 0.73 -13.44
C VAL A 59 -7.40 1.80 -14.03
N SER A 60 -7.63 2.88 -13.29
CA SER A 60 -8.45 4.00 -13.73
C SER A 60 -8.08 5.29 -13.00
N ALA A 61 -8.30 6.43 -13.65
CA ALA A 61 -8.20 7.75 -13.00
C ALA A 61 -9.24 7.93 -11.87
N ASP A 62 -10.33 7.15 -11.88
CA ASP A 62 -11.38 7.17 -10.86
C ASP A 62 -11.04 6.31 -9.62
N PHE A 63 -9.92 5.57 -9.66
CA PHE A 63 -9.53 4.63 -8.60
C PHE A 63 -8.42 5.16 -7.70
N LYS A 64 -8.10 6.45 -7.77
CA LYS A 64 -7.09 7.09 -6.92
C LYS A 64 -7.68 8.13 -5.97
N ASN A 65 -6.89 8.46 -4.94
CA ASN A 65 -7.14 9.65 -4.15
C ASN A 65 -7.10 10.88 -5.07
N PRO A 66 -8.19 11.65 -5.20
CA PRO A 66 -8.22 12.82 -6.09
C PRO A 66 -7.25 13.92 -5.66
N ALA A 67 -6.78 13.91 -4.41
CA ALA A 67 -5.74 14.80 -3.91
C ALA A 67 -4.35 14.46 -4.47
N ASP A 68 -4.10 13.20 -4.82
CA ASP A 68 -2.86 12.75 -5.44
C ASP A 68 -2.72 13.31 -6.86
N LYS A 69 -1.63 14.02 -7.10
CA LYS A 69 -1.29 14.64 -8.40
C LYS A 69 -0.11 13.97 -9.08
N SER A 70 0.61 13.11 -8.38
CA SER A 70 1.77 12.38 -8.90
C SER A 70 1.33 11.11 -9.64
N ASP A 71 0.32 10.42 -9.10
CA ASP A 71 -0.24 9.21 -9.71
C ASP A 71 -1.36 9.58 -10.72
N GLU A 72 -1.26 9.17 -11.98
CA GLU A 72 -2.28 9.52 -13.00
C GLU A 72 -3.50 8.58 -12.94
N LYS A 73 -3.34 7.36 -12.40
CA LYS A 73 -4.40 6.38 -12.19
C LYS A 73 -4.21 5.64 -10.87
N GLY A 74 -5.30 5.25 -10.22
CA GLY A 74 -5.24 4.26 -9.17
C GLY A 74 -5.51 2.86 -9.71
N ILE A 75 -5.42 1.87 -8.83
CA ILE A 75 -5.72 0.47 -9.13
C ILE A 75 -6.82 -0.04 -8.20
N ARG A 76 -7.81 -0.72 -8.76
CA ARG A 76 -8.69 -1.62 -8.02
C ARG A 76 -8.01 -2.98 -7.95
N ILE A 77 -7.79 -3.47 -6.74
CA ILE A 77 -7.37 -4.84 -6.47
C ILE A 77 -8.59 -5.57 -5.93
N SER A 78 -8.87 -6.74 -6.50
CA SER A 78 -10.03 -7.55 -6.19
C SER A 78 -9.60 -8.92 -5.75
N ILE A 79 -10.29 -9.44 -4.73
CA ILE A 79 -10.28 -10.86 -4.38
C ILE A 79 -11.69 -11.43 -4.49
N ASP A 80 -11.78 -12.68 -4.92
CA ASP A 80 -13.00 -13.48 -4.93
C ASP A 80 -12.67 -14.97 -4.74
N ASP A 81 -13.67 -15.84 -4.81
CA ASP A 81 -13.53 -17.30 -4.65
C ASP A 81 -12.53 -17.96 -5.62
N THR A 82 -12.06 -17.26 -6.67
CA THR A 82 -11.05 -17.76 -7.61
C THR A 82 -9.63 -17.29 -7.28
N SER A 83 -9.47 -16.39 -6.31
CA SER A 83 -8.19 -15.73 -5.96
C SER A 83 -7.27 -16.61 -5.11
N SER A 84 -7.34 -17.93 -5.28
CA SER A 84 -6.48 -18.88 -4.58
C SER A 84 -5.15 -19.03 -5.32
N TRP A 85 -4.08 -18.51 -4.73
CA TRP A 85 -2.73 -18.70 -5.25
C TRP A 85 -2.16 -20.05 -4.79
N ASN A 86 -1.61 -20.85 -5.71
CA ASN A 86 -0.99 -22.16 -5.43
C ASN A 86 -1.88 -23.14 -4.62
N GLY A 87 -3.21 -23.05 -4.77
CA GLY A 87 -4.15 -23.92 -4.04
C GLY A 87 -4.25 -23.63 -2.55
N GLN A 88 -3.78 -22.46 -2.10
CA GLN A 88 -3.96 -22.00 -0.72
C GLN A 88 -5.45 -21.77 -0.42
N THR A 89 -5.81 -21.90 0.86
CA THR A 89 -7.18 -21.64 1.32
C THR A 89 -7.48 -20.16 1.53
N MET A 90 -6.46 -19.30 1.45
CA MET A 90 -6.58 -17.85 1.55
C MET A 90 -6.81 -17.24 0.16
N MET A 91 -7.62 -16.18 0.09
CA MET A 91 -7.82 -15.42 -1.14
C MET A 91 -6.81 -14.28 -1.20
N ARG A 92 -6.09 -14.16 -2.31
CA ARG A 92 -4.92 -13.28 -2.46
C ARG A 92 -4.87 -12.66 -3.85
N SER A 93 -4.66 -11.34 -3.87
CA SER A 93 -4.29 -10.57 -5.05
C SER A 93 -3.25 -9.55 -4.61
N GLU A 94 -1.99 -9.81 -4.89
CA GLU A 94 -0.87 -9.04 -4.33
C GLU A 94 0.17 -8.72 -5.41
N LEU A 95 0.56 -7.45 -5.46
CA LEU A 95 1.70 -6.96 -6.23
C LEU A 95 2.89 -6.79 -5.29
N ILE A 96 4.10 -7.02 -5.80
CA ILE A 96 5.35 -6.80 -5.03
C ILE A 96 6.22 -5.83 -5.82
N PRO A 97 6.96 -4.89 -5.18
CA PRO A 97 7.91 -4.05 -5.89
C PRO A 97 8.88 -4.85 -6.78
N GLN A 98 9.02 -4.45 -8.05
CA GLN A 98 10.05 -4.93 -8.96
C GLN A 98 11.14 -3.85 -9.03
N THR A 99 12.27 -4.09 -8.38
CA THR A 99 13.39 -3.14 -8.33
C THR A 99 14.72 -3.85 -8.04
N ASP A 100 15.82 -3.16 -8.36
CA ASP A 100 17.17 -3.48 -7.88
C ASP A 100 17.62 -2.53 -6.76
N ALA A 101 16.79 -1.54 -6.39
CA ALA A 101 17.05 -0.64 -5.27
C ALA A 101 17.00 -1.41 -3.94
N ASP A 102 17.82 -0.97 -2.98
CA ASP A 102 17.76 -1.47 -1.61
C ASP A 102 16.57 -0.82 -0.89
N LEU A 103 15.56 -1.63 -0.60
CA LEU A 103 14.36 -1.24 0.15
C LEU A 103 14.44 -1.65 1.63
N GLY A 104 15.59 -2.13 2.11
CA GLY A 104 15.75 -2.74 3.43
C GLY A 104 16.86 -2.14 4.29
N SER A 105 17.37 -0.96 3.96
CA SER A 105 18.46 -0.31 4.69
C SER A 105 18.14 1.13 5.08
N GLY A 106 18.64 1.53 6.26
CA GLY A 106 18.45 2.88 6.80
C GLY A 106 16.99 3.14 7.17
N THR A 107 16.59 4.42 7.09
CA THR A 107 15.19 4.84 7.31
C THR A 107 14.51 5.06 5.97
N LEU A 108 13.42 4.36 5.73
CA LEU A 108 12.58 4.49 4.54
C LEU A 108 11.13 4.74 4.93
N PHE A 109 10.40 5.42 4.04
CA PHE A 109 8.97 5.64 4.16
C PHE A 109 8.25 4.89 3.05
N TYR A 110 7.36 3.97 3.45
CA TYR A 110 6.55 3.16 2.54
C TYR A 110 5.15 3.76 2.44
N HIS A 111 4.89 4.48 1.36
CA HIS A 111 3.66 5.23 1.14
C HIS A 111 2.63 4.41 0.35
N PHE A 112 1.37 4.58 0.73
CA PHE A 112 0.22 4.09 -0.03
C PHE A 112 -1.06 4.77 0.49
N SER A 113 -2.05 4.91 -0.39
CA SER A 113 -3.41 5.30 -0.03
C SER A 113 -4.38 4.17 -0.34
N LEU A 114 -5.41 4.03 0.49
CA LEU A 114 -6.42 2.99 0.44
C LEU A 114 -7.83 3.55 0.52
N GLN A 115 -8.76 2.96 -0.23
CA GLN A 115 -10.20 3.18 -0.09
C GLN A 115 -10.94 1.86 -0.30
N THR A 116 -12.12 1.74 0.33
CA THR A 116 -13.15 0.76 -0.04
C THR A 116 -14.42 1.46 -0.49
N LYS A 117 -15.32 0.76 -1.15
CA LYS A 117 -16.66 1.26 -1.53
C LYS A 117 -17.74 0.39 -0.87
N GLU A 118 -18.99 0.86 -0.91
CA GLU A 118 -20.12 0.05 -0.45
C GLU A 118 -20.34 -1.19 -1.35
N GLU A 119 -20.12 -1.02 -2.66
CA GLU A 119 -20.09 -2.13 -3.60
C GLU A 119 -18.83 -2.98 -3.38
N ASN A 120 -19.02 -4.30 -3.24
CA ASN A 120 -17.95 -5.26 -2.95
C ASN A 120 -17.10 -4.84 -1.74
N ALA A 121 -17.73 -4.29 -0.70
CA ALA A 121 -17.05 -3.94 0.54
C ALA A 121 -16.42 -5.18 1.20
N PRO A 122 -15.22 -5.07 1.81
CA PRO A 122 -14.62 -6.18 2.52
C PRO A 122 -15.48 -6.63 3.70
N THR A 123 -15.59 -7.95 3.92
CA THR A 123 -16.42 -8.45 5.01
C THR A 123 -15.69 -8.35 6.36
N ALA A 124 -16.29 -7.63 7.32
CA ALA A 124 -15.73 -7.57 8.68
C ALA A 124 -15.72 -8.94 9.41
N ALA A 125 -16.36 -9.98 8.86
CA ALA A 125 -16.42 -11.31 9.47
C ALA A 125 -15.13 -12.14 9.26
N LEU A 126 -14.31 -11.79 8.26
CA LEU A 126 -13.09 -12.49 7.93
C LEU A 126 -11.88 -11.59 8.18
N GLU A 127 -10.74 -12.17 8.57
CA GLU A 127 -9.51 -11.41 8.73
C GLU A 127 -8.87 -11.13 7.38
N HIS A 128 -8.42 -9.90 7.21
CA HIS A 128 -7.64 -9.42 6.08
C HIS A 128 -6.27 -8.98 6.56
N GLN A 129 -5.26 -9.21 5.74
CA GLN A 129 -3.89 -8.72 5.88
C GLN A 129 -3.60 -7.87 4.65
N ILE A 130 -3.17 -6.62 4.86
CA ILE A 130 -3.15 -5.57 3.83
C ILE A 130 -1.83 -4.82 3.94
N ALA A 131 -1.20 -4.52 2.79
CA ALA A 131 0.06 -3.78 2.72
C ALA A 131 1.18 -4.39 3.59
N PHE A 132 1.22 -5.72 3.70
CA PHE A 132 2.04 -6.44 4.68
C PHE A 132 3.43 -6.79 4.14
N PHE A 133 4.41 -6.93 5.03
CA PHE A 133 5.65 -7.63 4.69
C PHE A 133 5.47 -9.14 4.91
N GLU A 134 6.19 -10.00 4.18
CA GLU A 134 6.10 -11.47 4.31
C GLU A 134 6.36 -11.95 5.76
N SER A 135 7.20 -11.25 6.52
CA SER A 135 7.45 -11.57 7.93
C SER A 135 6.41 -11.02 8.91
N HIS A 136 5.44 -10.24 8.42
CA HIS A 136 4.41 -9.53 9.18
C HIS A 136 4.95 -8.64 10.30
N PHE A 137 6.19 -8.12 10.18
CA PHE A 137 6.75 -7.20 11.17
C PHE A 137 5.95 -5.89 11.24
N THR A 138 5.30 -5.50 10.14
CA THR A 138 4.27 -4.47 10.11
C THR A 138 3.27 -4.75 8.99
N GLU A 139 2.01 -4.38 9.22
CA GLU A 139 0.90 -4.59 8.27
C GLU A 139 -0.34 -3.79 8.73
N LEU A 140 -1.30 -3.64 7.81
CA LEU A 140 -2.68 -3.36 8.17
C LEU A 140 -3.47 -4.67 8.27
N LYS A 141 -4.46 -4.71 9.15
CA LYS A 141 -5.49 -5.76 9.18
C LYS A 141 -6.89 -5.17 9.22
N TYR A 142 -7.86 -5.94 8.77
CA TYR A 142 -9.29 -5.62 8.86
C TYR A 142 -10.13 -6.87 9.11
N GLY A 143 -11.22 -6.73 9.87
CA GLY A 143 -12.16 -7.82 10.15
C GLY A 143 -11.61 -8.93 11.04
N GLY A 144 -12.39 -10.02 11.15
CA GLY A 144 -12.15 -11.11 12.10
C GLY A 144 -12.61 -10.71 13.50
N ASP A 145 -11.71 -10.79 14.47
CA ASP A 145 -12.01 -10.45 15.88
C ASP A 145 -12.25 -8.94 16.08
N GLU A 146 -11.64 -8.09 15.25
CA GLU A 146 -11.78 -6.64 15.29
C GLU A 146 -12.32 -6.11 13.96
N LYS A 147 -13.36 -5.28 14.01
CA LYS A 147 -14.06 -4.75 12.82
C LYS A 147 -13.52 -3.40 12.34
N THR A 148 -12.41 -2.95 12.90
CA THR A 148 -11.70 -1.72 12.54
C THR A 148 -10.58 -2.03 11.56
N LEU A 149 -10.21 -1.03 10.75
CA LEU A 149 -8.92 -1.03 10.07
C LEU A 149 -7.85 -0.75 11.13
N ARG A 150 -6.90 -1.66 11.28
CA ARG A 150 -5.89 -1.62 12.35
C ARG A 150 -4.49 -1.72 11.77
N TRP A 151 -3.57 -0.97 12.33
CA TRP A 151 -2.15 -1.08 12.02
C TRP A 151 -1.43 -1.84 13.12
N LEU A 152 -0.60 -2.80 12.70
CA LEU A 152 0.15 -3.67 13.57
C LEU A 152 1.66 -3.44 13.40
N ALA A 153 2.36 -3.55 14.52
CA ALA A 153 3.80 -3.73 14.57
C ALA A 153 4.11 -4.97 15.40
N ASP A 154 4.89 -5.89 14.83
CA ASP A 154 5.29 -7.17 15.43
C ASP A 154 4.09 -7.97 15.98
N GLY A 155 3.05 -8.07 15.16
CA GLY A 155 1.79 -8.79 15.47
C GLY A 155 0.90 -8.11 16.51
N LYS A 156 1.21 -6.89 16.98
CA LYS A 156 0.43 -6.16 17.98
C LYS A 156 -0.22 -4.92 17.38
N SER A 157 -1.52 -4.78 17.58
CA SER A 157 -2.27 -3.58 17.22
C SER A 157 -1.74 -2.36 17.99
N GLN A 158 -1.31 -1.33 17.26
CA GLN A 158 -0.80 -0.07 17.81
C GLN A 158 -1.75 1.10 17.52
N TRP A 159 -2.55 0.99 16.47
CA TRP A 159 -3.48 2.02 16.03
C TRP A 159 -4.67 1.39 15.30
N SER A 160 -5.85 2.00 15.39
CA SER A 160 -7.02 1.58 14.64
C SER A 160 -8.00 2.72 14.35
N THR A 161 -8.84 2.52 13.35
CA THR A 161 -9.92 3.42 12.96
C THR A 161 -11.08 2.63 12.34
N ASP A 162 -12.26 3.24 12.27
CA ASP A 162 -13.38 2.66 11.52
C ASP A 162 -13.09 2.73 10.02
N LEU A 163 -13.37 1.64 9.30
CA LEU A 163 -13.27 1.59 7.84
C LEU A 163 -14.57 2.09 7.22
N VAL A 164 -14.57 3.33 6.75
CA VAL A 164 -15.72 4.04 6.18
C VAL A 164 -15.61 4.03 4.66
N ALA A 165 -16.56 3.37 4.01
CA ALA A 165 -16.63 3.32 2.55
C ALA A 165 -16.61 4.74 1.93
N GLY A 166 -15.88 4.89 0.83
CA GLY A 166 -15.67 6.16 0.13
C GLY A 166 -14.62 7.07 0.77
N THR A 167 -14.07 6.72 1.94
CA THR A 167 -12.99 7.49 2.55
C THR A 167 -11.64 7.02 2.01
N TRP A 168 -10.80 7.95 1.59
CA TRP A 168 -9.38 7.68 1.32
C TRP A 168 -8.58 7.77 2.63
N TYR A 169 -7.86 6.69 2.95
CA TYR A 169 -6.92 6.61 4.06
C TYR A 169 -5.50 6.62 3.49
N ASN A 170 -4.70 7.59 3.90
CA ASN A 170 -3.32 7.71 3.46
C ASN A 170 -2.41 7.17 4.56
N PHE A 171 -1.38 6.43 4.17
CA PHE A 171 -0.42 5.83 5.10
C PHE A 171 1.01 6.05 4.64
N ALA A 172 1.90 6.16 5.62
CA ALA A 172 3.31 5.86 5.42
C ALA A 172 3.85 5.08 6.62
N TYR A 173 4.49 3.94 6.37
CA TYR A 173 5.28 3.26 7.39
C TYR A 173 6.65 3.91 7.47
N GLU A 174 7.02 4.46 8.62
CA GLU A 174 8.37 4.97 8.91
C GLU A 174 9.21 3.82 9.45
N ILE A 175 10.01 3.19 8.59
CA ILE A 175 10.75 1.98 8.94
C ILE A 175 12.22 2.33 9.06
N ASP A 176 12.80 2.12 10.24
CA ASP A 176 14.26 2.14 10.42
C ASP A 176 14.77 0.70 10.53
N PHE A 177 15.39 0.23 9.46
CA PHE A 177 15.97 -1.10 9.37
C PHE A 177 17.25 -1.26 10.21
N SER A 178 17.92 -0.16 10.55
CA SER A 178 19.12 -0.18 11.40
C SER A 178 18.75 -0.22 12.88
N ALA A 179 17.79 0.62 13.29
CA ALA A 179 17.30 0.69 14.67
C ALA A 179 16.27 -0.41 15.00
N LYS A 180 15.75 -1.12 14.00
CA LYS A 180 14.72 -2.15 14.13
C LYS A 180 13.43 -1.60 14.74
N THR A 181 12.94 -0.52 14.14
CA THR A 181 11.71 0.14 14.57
C THR A 181 10.80 0.46 13.38
N VAL A 182 9.51 0.57 13.67
CA VAL A 182 8.51 1.04 12.72
C VAL A 182 7.52 1.98 13.39
N GLY A 183 7.27 3.13 12.77
CA GLY A 183 6.25 4.11 13.14
C GLY A 183 5.15 4.20 12.07
N LEU A 184 4.06 4.89 12.42
CA LEU A 184 2.93 5.08 11.52
C LEU A 184 2.62 6.56 11.31
N TRP A 185 2.58 6.96 10.05
CA TRP A 185 1.97 8.20 9.59
C TRP A 185 0.66 7.89 8.91
N THR A 186 -0.38 8.67 9.20
CA THR A 186 -1.67 8.54 8.49
C THR A 186 -2.42 9.86 8.44
N SER A 187 -3.34 9.94 7.48
CA SER A 187 -4.35 10.99 7.34
C SER A 187 -5.53 10.45 6.51
N THR A 188 -6.54 11.28 6.29
CA THR A 188 -7.64 10.96 5.37
C THR A 188 -7.79 12.02 4.30
N GLU A 189 -8.36 11.63 3.16
CA GLU A 189 -8.65 12.50 2.02
C GLU A 189 -7.41 13.28 1.57
N ALA A 190 -7.50 14.61 1.54
CA ALA A 190 -6.42 15.52 1.16
C ALA A 190 -5.58 16.01 2.35
N GLU A 191 -5.86 15.57 3.58
CA GLU A 191 -5.07 16.02 4.74
C GLU A 191 -3.64 15.51 4.64
N THR A 192 -2.68 16.36 5.02
CA THR A 192 -1.27 15.95 5.13
C THR A 192 -1.10 14.85 6.16
N LEU A 193 -0.21 13.90 5.88
CA LEU A 193 0.16 12.82 6.80
C LEU A 193 0.62 13.40 8.16
N LYS A 194 0.14 12.78 9.25
CA LYS A 194 0.56 13.06 10.62
C LYS A 194 1.12 11.79 11.23
N LYS A 195 2.22 11.89 11.97
CA LYS A 195 2.72 10.78 12.77
C LYS A 195 1.73 10.52 13.89
N VAL A 196 1.08 9.36 13.86
CA VAL A 196 0.07 8.95 14.85
C VAL A 196 0.62 7.91 15.82
N VAL A 197 1.68 7.19 15.43
CA VAL A 197 2.42 6.30 16.31
C VAL A 197 3.91 6.55 16.13
N GLU A 198 4.60 6.89 17.22
CA GLU A 198 6.06 6.97 17.25
C GLU A 198 6.69 5.59 16.99
N PRO A 199 7.89 5.51 16.41
CA PRO A 199 8.53 4.24 16.12
C PRO A 199 8.60 3.30 17.32
N VAL A 200 8.01 2.11 17.18
CA VAL A 200 8.07 1.01 18.15
C VAL A 200 9.01 -0.08 17.65
N SER A 201 9.55 -0.89 18.56
CA SER A 201 10.41 -2.02 18.16
C SER A 201 9.65 -3.05 17.33
N ALA A 202 10.26 -3.49 16.23
CA ALA A 202 9.77 -4.58 15.38
C ALA A 202 10.96 -5.32 14.76
N ALA A 203 10.77 -6.58 14.38
CA ALA A 203 11.79 -7.36 13.68
C ALA A 203 11.89 -6.95 12.19
N THR A 204 12.25 -5.69 11.92
CA THR A 204 12.27 -5.13 10.57
C THR A 204 13.30 -5.87 9.70
N GLN A 205 12.81 -6.51 8.65
CA GLN A 205 13.62 -7.22 7.66
C GLN A 205 12.84 -7.28 6.35
N THR A 206 13.56 -7.11 5.25
CA THR A 206 13.03 -7.26 3.89
C THR A 206 14.17 -7.68 2.96
N ASP A 207 13.87 -8.50 1.96
CA ASP A 207 14.78 -8.78 0.84
C ASP A 207 14.53 -7.86 -0.37
N SER A 208 13.76 -6.78 -0.16
CA SER A 208 13.25 -5.85 -1.17
C SER A 208 12.27 -6.46 -2.17
N LYS A 209 11.76 -7.68 -1.91
CA LYS A 209 10.83 -8.44 -2.76
C LYS A 209 9.74 -9.13 -1.94
N ASP A 210 9.41 -8.57 -0.79
CA ASP A 210 8.52 -9.19 0.19
C ASP A 210 7.56 -8.19 0.85
N TRP A 211 7.36 -7.02 0.24
CA TRP A 211 6.28 -6.10 0.60
C TRP A 211 5.11 -6.29 -0.36
N HIS A 212 3.96 -6.67 0.18
CA HIS A 212 2.76 -7.07 -0.54
C HIS A 212 1.79 -5.89 -0.64
N VAL A 213 1.78 -5.25 -1.81
CA VAL A 213 0.79 -4.23 -2.19
C VAL A 213 -0.47 -4.95 -2.67
N GLY A 214 -1.43 -5.10 -1.77
CA GLY A 214 -2.68 -5.82 -2.00
C GLY A 214 -3.25 -6.38 -0.71
N GLU A 215 -4.10 -7.38 -0.86
CA GLU A 215 -4.84 -7.98 0.24
C GLU A 215 -4.83 -9.52 0.21
N LEU A 216 -4.70 -10.08 1.41
CA LEU A 216 -4.92 -11.49 1.73
C LEU A 216 -6.13 -11.59 2.66
N ARG A 217 -7.08 -12.47 2.35
CA ARG A 217 -8.22 -12.80 3.23
C ARG A 217 -8.16 -14.23 3.72
N LEU A 218 -8.30 -14.39 5.04
CA LEU A 218 -8.40 -15.68 5.72
C LEU A 218 -9.85 -16.17 5.71
N ASP A 219 -10.20 -16.97 4.71
CA ASP A 219 -11.57 -17.47 4.54
C ASP A 219 -11.97 -18.52 5.59
N ASN A 220 -11.00 -19.27 6.16
CA ASN A 220 -11.25 -20.25 7.24
C ASN A 220 -12.42 -21.23 6.94
N GLY A 221 -12.57 -21.61 5.67
CA GLY A 221 -13.64 -22.51 5.20
C GLY A 221 -14.99 -21.83 4.92
N GLN A 222 -15.08 -20.51 5.09
CA GLN A 222 -16.20 -19.69 4.67
C GLN A 222 -15.98 -19.16 3.24
N LYS A 223 -17.01 -18.59 2.62
CA LYS A 223 -16.88 -17.85 1.36
C LYS A 223 -17.11 -16.39 1.66
N GLY A 224 -16.09 -15.55 1.52
CA GLY A 224 -16.24 -14.11 1.74
C GLY A 224 -16.85 -13.35 0.57
N GLY A 225 -16.98 -13.98 -0.61
CA GLY A 225 -17.47 -13.33 -1.82
C GLY A 225 -16.44 -12.39 -2.44
N LYS A 226 -16.87 -11.63 -3.44
CA LYS A 226 -16.02 -10.65 -4.13
C LYS A 226 -15.84 -9.40 -3.27
N GLU A 227 -14.61 -8.93 -3.17
CA GLU A 227 -14.24 -7.69 -2.51
C GLU A 227 -13.36 -6.84 -3.42
N ASP A 228 -13.44 -5.52 -3.28
CA ASP A 228 -12.66 -4.55 -4.03
C ASP A 228 -11.99 -3.54 -3.08
N TRP A 229 -10.67 -3.42 -3.18
CA TRP A 229 -9.85 -2.39 -2.55
C TRP A 229 -9.28 -1.45 -3.62
N PHE A 230 -9.28 -0.15 -3.35
CA PHE A 230 -8.77 0.87 -4.26
C PHE A 230 -7.48 1.46 -3.69
N TRP A 231 -6.46 1.54 -4.53
CA TRP A 231 -5.11 1.91 -4.16
C TRP A 231 -4.57 3.02 -5.08
N SER A 232 -3.79 3.94 -4.51
CA SER A 232 -3.02 4.92 -5.26
C SER A 232 -1.87 5.46 -4.42
N GLY A 233 -0.98 6.25 -5.02
CA GLY A 233 0.07 6.93 -4.26
C GLY A 233 1.03 5.94 -3.60
N VAL A 234 1.27 4.80 -4.27
CA VAL A 234 2.12 3.72 -3.78
C VAL A 234 3.56 3.96 -4.22
N TYR A 235 4.45 4.26 -3.27
CA TYR A 235 5.87 4.51 -3.54
C TYR A 235 6.70 4.36 -2.27
N ILE A 236 8.02 4.33 -2.43
CA ILE A 236 8.96 4.30 -1.30
C ILE A 236 9.94 5.44 -1.46
N GLU A 237 10.20 6.18 -0.39
CA GLU A 237 11.17 7.27 -0.35
C GLU A 237 12.13 7.19 0.84
N LYS A 238 13.22 7.94 0.77
CA LYS A 238 14.19 8.15 1.84
C LYS A 238 14.40 9.64 2.10
N GLY A 239 14.91 9.98 3.29
CA GLY A 239 15.20 11.37 3.68
C GLY A 239 14.09 11.97 4.52
N GLU A 240 13.68 13.20 4.22
CA GLU A 240 12.53 13.82 4.89
C GLU A 240 11.22 13.32 4.27
N ILE A 241 10.25 12.96 5.10
CA ILE A 241 8.96 12.44 4.61
C ILE A 241 8.15 13.50 3.85
N THR A 242 7.65 13.12 2.69
CA THR A 242 6.62 13.80 1.91
C THR A 242 5.27 13.62 2.57
N THR A 243 4.87 14.60 3.39
CA THR A 243 3.57 14.56 4.09
C THR A 243 2.38 14.98 3.22
N ALA A 244 2.63 15.66 2.11
CA ALA A 244 1.58 16.12 1.21
C ALA A 244 1.04 14.96 0.35
N ILE A 245 -0.29 14.79 0.33
CA ILE A 245 -0.94 13.72 -0.45
C ILE A 245 -0.88 13.96 -1.96
N ALA A 246 -0.54 15.17 -2.40
CA ALA A 246 -0.29 15.46 -3.81
C ALA A 246 0.88 14.61 -4.40
N GLY A 247 1.72 14.04 -3.53
CA GLY A 247 2.82 13.15 -3.87
C GLY A 247 4.14 13.89 -4.09
N PRO A 248 5.23 13.14 -4.35
CA PRO A 248 6.60 13.66 -4.36
C PRO A 248 6.94 14.50 -5.61
N ALA A 249 6.10 14.47 -6.66
CA ALA A 249 6.33 15.21 -7.91
C ALA A 249 5.48 16.50 -8.04
N ALA A 250 4.69 16.83 -7.01
CA ALA A 250 3.70 17.92 -7.04
C ALA A 250 4.25 19.30 -6.63
#